data_AF-A0A9N9UAM6-F1
#
_entry.id   AF-A0A9N9UAM6-F1
#
_cell.length_a   1.000
_cell.length_b   1.000
_cell.length_c   1.000
_cell.angle_alpha   90.00
_cell.angle_beta   90.00
_cell.angle_gamma   90.00
#
_symmetry.space_group_name_H-M   'P 1'
#
loop_
_entity.id
_entity.type
_entity.pdbx_description
1 polymer ?
#
loop_
_entity_poly.entity_id
_entity_poly.type
_entity_poly.pdbx_seq_one_letter_code
_entity_poly.pdbx_strand_id
1 'polypeptide(L)'
;MKTRLLPQAVAAGSLHPALEYMRFRPNIQPCKGADGIKGGQGHRWYKTEGDSIPGFFACQACFEDYVFPTYFARKFEQVPEGRQGPNDIWACDIASRYVLKHLEHKSKTNDWPGFVTEAKARLSISRCPGPNPVPTYGLSWFMPKEIRGLAACPACFCDQVLWTDEDAKWREVTEWKADRRQKATCCFAQLNLKLCVERGHDLEDYSGFWAAAKRLSHVPACSAQGIKNGQWYTLRSDPADFRMCKACHITIAESLQVSQHFVPKIGLPKTEQLLCSFNPAHARMLQFFSKLIEVYMKADPSPLSSFASVWAKIPLCPRDQDKSGVHWYGWPGCTICPECHLNFTAQYPNLCQTMDYQDTLIPQATLCEMYSPRMRDLFKQVAAAGPSGLPALFQAVAQRRIVYTQTVPRMRNIIAHQKILLGQQQMLNTQSTFHMVKGHMDQISFGTPYTYSAPGVGSGFANMDLLQSAQLRQEAFGMVAGAQNATLEVAALEKQWRAVE
;
A
#
# COMPACT_ATOMS: atom_id res chain seq x y z
N MET A 1 14.05 -13.46 -15.96
CA MET A 1 13.73 -14.18 -17.23
C MET A 1 14.27 -13.49 -18.49
N LYS A 2 13.81 -12.27 -18.86
CA LYS A 2 14.18 -11.58 -20.12
C LYS A 2 15.69 -11.40 -20.32
N THR A 3 16.43 -11.13 -19.24
CA THR A 3 17.85 -10.77 -19.29
C THR A 3 18.82 -11.96 -19.17
N ARG A 4 18.36 -13.15 -18.77
CA ARG A 4 19.24 -14.33 -18.58
C ARG A 4 18.67 -15.63 -19.13
N LEU A 5 17.51 -16.07 -18.66
CA LEU A 5 16.91 -17.36 -19.08
C LEU A 5 16.57 -17.39 -20.57
N LEU A 6 16.03 -16.30 -21.12
CA LEU A 6 15.72 -16.24 -22.55
C LEU A 6 17.00 -16.22 -23.41
N PRO A 7 18.01 -15.36 -23.13
CA PRO A 7 19.31 -15.45 -23.80
C PRO A 7 19.98 -16.83 -23.71
N GLN A 8 19.93 -17.48 -22.55
CA GLN A 8 20.49 -18.83 -22.36
C GLN A 8 19.73 -19.88 -23.17
N ALA A 9 18.39 -19.83 -23.18
CA ALA A 9 17.57 -20.72 -23.97
C ALA A 9 17.82 -20.56 -25.48
N VAL A 10 18.01 -19.31 -25.94
CA VAL A 10 18.38 -19.00 -27.32
C VAL A 10 19.78 -19.54 -27.63
N ALA A 11 20.77 -19.29 -26.77
CA ALA A 11 22.13 -19.78 -26.96
C ALA A 11 22.23 -21.32 -26.95
N ALA A 12 21.43 -21.99 -26.13
CA ALA A 12 21.36 -23.44 -26.05
C ALA A 12 20.46 -24.09 -27.12
N GLY A 13 19.77 -23.30 -27.95
CA GLY A 13 18.82 -23.81 -28.95
C GLY A 13 17.62 -24.56 -28.35
N SER A 14 17.31 -24.34 -27.06
CA SER A 14 16.27 -25.07 -26.34
C SER A 14 15.54 -24.18 -25.36
N LEU A 15 14.22 -24.10 -25.50
CA LEU A 15 13.33 -23.40 -24.56
C LEU A 15 13.07 -24.21 -23.28
N HIS A 16 13.55 -25.45 -23.19
CA HIS A 16 13.22 -26.35 -22.08
C HIS A 16 13.53 -25.75 -20.70
N PRO A 17 14.73 -25.19 -20.44
CA PRO A 17 15.03 -24.60 -19.12
C PRO A 17 14.15 -23.39 -18.79
N ALA A 18 13.79 -22.60 -19.81
CA ALA A 18 12.90 -21.46 -19.63
C ALA A 18 11.46 -21.92 -19.29
N LEU A 19 10.97 -22.98 -19.95
CA LEU A 19 9.65 -23.56 -19.70
C LEU A 19 9.58 -24.24 -18.33
N GLU A 20 10.62 -24.96 -17.90
CA GLU A 20 10.69 -25.54 -16.56
C GLU A 20 10.62 -24.44 -15.49
N TYR A 21 11.39 -23.38 -15.66
CA TYR A 21 11.34 -22.25 -14.74
C TYR A 21 9.98 -21.54 -14.76
N MET A 22 9.35 -21.38 -15.94
CA MET A 22 7.97 -20.84 -16.06
C MET A 22 6.94 -21.69 -15.30
N ARG A 23 7.12 -23.01 -15.25
CA ARG A 23 6.26 -23.92 -14.48
C ARG A 23 6.58 -23.90 -12.99
N PHE A 24 7.85 -23.74 -12.64
CA PHE A 24 8.33 -23.69 -11.26
C PHE A 24 7.94 -22.39 -10.55
N ARG A 25 8.18 -21.24 -11.18
CA ARG A 25 8.08 -19.92 -10.55
C ARG A 25 6.69 -19.58 -9.98
N PRO A 26 5.55 -19.97 -10.59
CA PRO A 26 4.22 -19.76 -10.01
C PRO A 26 4.00 -20.47 -8.67
N ASN A 27 4.78 -21.51 -8.35
CA ASN A 27 4.72 -22.20 -7.06
C ASN A 27 5.44 -21.43 -5.94
N ILE A 28 6.10 -20.32 -6.27
CA ILE A 28 6.76 -19.44 -5.31
C ILE A 28 5.93 -18.18 -5.10
N GLN A 29 5.69 -17.84 -3.84
CA GLN A 29 4.95 -16.63 -3.49
C GLN A 29 5.64 -15.37 -4.05
N PRO A 30 4.88 -14.40 -4.57
CA PRO A 30 5.44 -13.19 -5.16
C PRO A 30 6.09 -12.31 -4.09
N CYS A 31 7.20 -11.65 -4.44
CA CYS A 31 7.86 -10.70 -3.58
C CYS A 31 6.91 -9.56 -3.17
N LYS A 32 6.84 -9.25 -1.87
CA LYS A 32 6.08 -8.11 -1.32
C LYS A 32 6.90 -6.82 -1.21
N GLY A 33 8.15 -6.85 -1.70
CA GLY A 33 9.06 -5.72 -1.69
C GLY A 33 9.25 -5.11 -0.30
N ALA A 34 9.17 -3.78 -0.24
CA ALA A 34 9.38 -3.01 0.98
C ALA A 34 8.22 -3.13 1.98
N ASP A 35 7.02 -3.52 1.55
CA ASP A 35 5.86 -3.68 2.45
C ASP A 35 6.10 -4.78 3.49
N GLY A 36 6.91 -5.78 3.09
CA GLY A 36 7.29 -6.88 3.96
C GLY A 36 6.14 -7.82 4.29
N ILE A 37 6.46 -8.83 5.10
CA ILE A 37 5.62 -10.00 5.34
C ILE A 37 5.77 -10.40 6.79
N LYS A 38 4.67 -10.71 7.47
CA LYS A 38 4.70 -11.23 8.84
C LYS A 38 5.15 -12.69 8.88
N GLY A 39 5.74 -13.12 10.00
CA GLY A 39 6.05 -14.52 10.26
C GLY A 39 4.81 -15.43 10.15
N GLY A 40 5.04 -16.68 9.75
CA GLY A 40 3.97 -17.68 9.58
C GLY A 40 3.22 -17.63 8.23
N GLN A 41 3.59 -16.73 7.31
CA GLN A 41 2.97 -16.65 5.97
C GLN A 41 3.65 -17.53 4.90
N GLY A 42 4.50 -18.48 5.31
CA GLY A 42 5.11 -19.48 4.42
C GLY A 42 6.18 -18.95 3.46
N HIS A 43 6.68 -17.72 3.64
CA HIS A 43 7.76 -17.18 2.83
C HIS A 43 9.12 -17.75 3.28
N ARG A 44 9.91 -18.20 2.31
CA ARG A 44 11.31 -18.56 2.52
C ARG A 44 12.20 -17.34 2.31
N TRP A 45 13.22 -17.23 3.15
CA TRP A 45 14.14 -16.11 3.21
C TRP A 45 15.57 -16.59 3.08
N TYR A 46 16.39 -15.76 2.45
CA TYR A 46 17.82 -15.94 2.28
C TYR A 46 18.52 -14.73 2.87
N LYS A 47 19.60 -14.96 3.59
CA LYS A 47 20.48 -13.90 4.10
C LYS A 47 21.87 -14.11 3.54
N THR A 48 22.73 -13.11 3.68
CA THR A 48 24.11 -13.24 3.23
C THR A 48 24.91 -14.18 4.12
N GLU A 49 25.78 -14.97 3.52
CA GLU A 49 26.74 -15.84 4.21
C GLU A 49 27.53 -15.03 5.25
N GLY A 50 27.64 -15.59 6.46
CA GLY A 50 28.38 -14.99 7.57
C GLY A 50 27.87 -13.62 8.02
N ASP A 51 26.61 -13.28 7.70
CA ASP A 51 26.02 -11.96 8.00
C ASP A 51 26.83 -10.79 7.42
N SER A 52 27.46 -11.03 6.26
CA SER A 52 28.30 -10.04 5.60
C SER A 52 27.57 -8.72 5.28
N ILE A 53 26.22 -8.74 5.13
CA ILE A 53 25.35 -7.56 5.19
C ILE A 53 24.33 -7.74 6.34
N PRO A 54 24.57 -7.15 7.53
CA PRO A 54 23.68 -7.29 8.67
C PRO A 54 22.26 -6.81 8.38
N GLY A 55 21.28 -7.64 8.72
CA GLY A 55 19.84 -7.34 8.53
C GLY A 55 19.34 -7.47 7.10
N PHE A 56 20.16 -7.99 6.18
CA PHE A 56 19.77 -8.20 4.78
C PHE A 56 18.92 -9.45 4.59
N PHE A 57 17.81 -9.31 3.87
CA PHE A 57 16.95 -10.43 3.48
C PHE A 57 16.57 -10.39 2.00
N ALA A 58 16.75 -11.51 1.32
CA ALA A 58 16.14 -11.79 0.02
C ALA A 58 15.00 -12.79 0.21
N CYS A 59 13.81 -12.48 -0.28
CA CYS A 59 12.75 -13.49 -0.36
C CYS A 59 13.08 -14.52 -1.45
N GLN A 60 12.51 -15.72 -1.35
CA GLN A 60 12.74 -16.79 -2.32
C GLN A 60 12.51 -16.35 -3.77
N ALA A 61 11.43 -15.60 -4.03
CA ALA A 61 11.19 -15.02 -5.34
C ALA A 61 12.39 -14.24 -5.88
N CYS A 62 12.89 -13.25 -5.13
CA CYS A 62 14.02 -12.45 -5.58
C CYS A 62 15.34 -13.24 -5.61
N PHE A 63 15.50 -14.21 -4.71
CA PHE A 63 16.66 -15.09 -4.74
C PHE A 63 16.70 -15.89 -6.04
N GLU A 64 15.64 -16.62 -6.38
CA GLU A 64 15.56 -17.44 -7.59
C GLU A 64 15.63 -16.59 -8.87
N ASP A 65 14.98 -15.42 -8.86
CA ASP A 65 14.85 -14.58 -10.05
C ASP A 65 16.15 -13.81 -10.36
N TYR A 66 16.89 -13.37 -9.33
CA TYR A 66 18.01 -12.42 -9.49
C TYR A 66 19.34 -12.89 -8.89
N VAL A 67 19.33 -13.66 -7.80
CA VAL A 67 20.56 -14.05 -7.08
C VAL A 67 21.10 -15.41 -7.56
N PHE A 68 20.24 -16.43 -7.56
CA PHE A 68 20.55 -17.80 -7.95
C PHE A 68 21.26 -17.91 -9.32
N PRO A 69 20.86 -17.13 -10.35
CA PRO A 69 21.52 -17.18 -11.67
C PRO A 69 22.91 -16.52 -11.71
N THR A 70 23.50 -16.16 -10.57
CA THR A 70 24.77 -15.42 -10.48
C THR A 70 25.81 -16.16 -9.65
N TYR A 71 27.08 -15.77 -9.80
CA TYR A 71 28.17 -16.28 -8.94
C TYR A 71 28.02 -15.94 -7.45
N PHE A 72 27.09 -15.04 -7.12
CA PHE A 72 26.77 -14.70 -5.73
C PHE A 72 25.81 -15.67 -5.07
N ALA A 73 25.18 -16.61 -5.78
CA ALA A 73 24.26 -17.59 -5.18
C ALA A 73 24.88 -18.32 -3.96
N ARG A 74 26.17 -18.69 -4.06
CA ARG A 74 26.95 -19.32 -2.98
C ARG A 74 27.26 -18.40 -1.78
N LYS A 75 26.98 -17.10 -1.90
CA LYS A 75 27.16 -16.08 -0.85
C LYS A 75 25.87 -15.80 -0.09
N PHE A 76 24.86 -16.62 -0.31
CA PHE A 76 23.60 -16.57 0.41
C PHE A 76 23.32 -17.92 1.04
N GLU A 77 22.78 -17.88 2.25
CA GLU A 77 22.29 -19.05 2.97
C GLU A 77 20.80 -18.90 3.24
N GLN A 78 20.08 -20.01 3.15
CA GLN A 78 18.67 -20.03 3.50
C GLN A 78 18.52 -19.84 5.01
N VAL A 79 17.64 -18.93 5.40
CA VAL A 79 17.28 -18.74 6.80
C VAL A 79 16.41 -19.93 7.24
N PRO A 80 16.74 -20.62 8.35
CA PRO A 80 15.95 -21.73 8.85
C PRO A 80 14.49 -21.34 9.09
N GLU A 81 13.57 -22.26 8.80
CA GLU A 81 12.14 -22.05 9.05
C GLU A 81 11.88 -21.77 10.54
N GLY A 82 10.90 -20.93 10.84
CA GLY A 82 10.55 -20.54 12.21
C GLY A 82 11.45 -19.45 12.84
N ARG A 83 12.50 -18.99 12.16
CA ARG A 83 13.34 -17.87 12.65
C ARG A 83 12.66 -16.51 12.61
N GLN A 84 11.72 -16.32 11.71
CA GLN A 84 10.90 -15.12 11.68
C GLN A 84 9.80 -15.28 12.74
N GLY A 85 9.85 -14.46 13.80
CA GLY A 85 8.82 -14.44 14.82
C GLY A 85 7.44 -14.11 14.22
N PRO A 86 6.34 -14.56 14.85
CA PRO A 86 4.98 -14.35 14.32
C PRO A 86 4.61 -12.86 14.15
N ASN A 87 5.26 -11.98 14.91
CA ASN A 87 5.07 -10.53 14.83
C ASN A 87 6.16 -9.81 14.01
N ASP A 88 7.21 -10.51 13.59
CA ASP A 88 8.30 -9.91 12.83
C ASP A 88 7.87 -9.65 11.39
N ILE A 89 8.14 -8.45 10.89
CA ILE A 89 7.92 -8.10 9.49
C ILE A 89 9.27 -8.04 8.80
N TRP A 90 9.55 -9.02 7.93
CA TRP A 90 10.74 -9.01 7.08
C TRP A 90 10.37 -8.51 5.69
N ALA A 91 11.25 -7.73 5.08
CA ALA A 91 11.09 -7.18 3.74
C ALA A 91 12.23 -7.63 2.85
N CYS A 92 12.00 -7.66 1.54
CA CYS A 92 13.03 -8.08 0.59
C CYS A 92 13.90 -6.88 0.19
N ASP A 93 15.19 -6.91 0.51
CA ASP A 93 16.13 -5.84 0.19
C ASP A 93 16.53 -5.85 -1.30
N ILE A 94 16.48 -7.02 -1.95
CA ILE A 94 16.64 -7.12 -3.41
C ILE A 94 15.52 -6.37 -4.17
N ALA A 95 14.38 -6.09 -3.53
CA ALA A 95 13.34 -5.28 -4.15
C ALA A 95 13.69 -3.79 -4.24
N SER A 96 14.75 -3.31 -3.55
CA SER A 96 15.32 -2.01 -3.84
C SER A 96 16.00 -2.05 -5.21
N ARG A 97 15.61 -1.14 -6.10
CA ARG A 97 16.22 -1.01 -7.43
C ARG A 97 17.72 -0.72 -7.34
N TYR A 98 18.17 0.05 -6.34
CA TYR A 98 19.59 0.29 -6.11
C TYR A 98 20.36 -1.00 -5.81
N VAL A 99 19.85 -1.80 -4.86
CA VAL A 99 20.45 -3.08 -4.47
C VAL A 99 20.45 -4.06 -5.64
N LEU A 100 19.32 -4.16 -6.36
CA LEU A 100 19.20 -5.04 -7.52
C LEU A 100 20.19 -4.67 -8.64
N LYS A 101 20.26 -3.38 -9.02
CA LYS A 101 21.21 -2.92 -10.05
C LYS A 101 22.66 -3.22 -9.66
N HIS A 102 23.02 -2.97 -8.40
CA HIS A 102 24.36 -3.28 -7.92
C HIS A 102 24.62 -4.79 -7.93
N LEU A 103 23.66 -5.61 -7.53
CA LEU A 103 23.77 -7.06 -7.65
C LEU A 103 24.00 -7.49 -9.10
N GLU A 104 23.20 -6.97 -10.03
CA GLU A 104 23.30 -7.31 -11.45
C GLU A 104 24.62 -6.88 -12.07
N HIS A 105 25.14 -5.70 -11.71
CA HIS A 105 26.41 -5.20 -12.23
C HIS A 105 27.61 -5.90 -11.59
N LYS A 106 27.67 -5.92 -10.25
CA LYS A 106 28.81 -6.47 -9.50
C LYS A 106 28.91 -7.99 -9.63
N SER A 107 27.80 -8.69 -9.86
CA SER A 107 27.84 -10.13 -10.12
C SER A 107 28.50 -10.50 -11.46
N LYS A 108 28.49 -9.61 -12.47
CA LYS A 108 29.16 -9.86 -13.76
C LYS A 108 30.68 -9.89 -13.61
N THR A 109 31.23 -9.07 -12.72
CA THR A 109 32.66 -9.01 -12.41
C THR A 109 33.02 -9.83 -11.17
N ASN A 110 32.06 -10.55 -10.58
CA ASN A 110 32.21 -11.31 -9.33
C ASN A 110 32.78 -10.46 -8.17
N ASP A 111 32.44 -9.16 -8.13
CA ASP A 111 32.87 -8.20 -7.10
C ASP A 111 31.93 -8.23 -5.88
N TRP A 112 32.04 -9.30 -5.08
CA TRP A 112 31.26 -9.45 -3.85
C TRP A 112 31.51 -8.31 -2.83
N PRO A 113 32.75 -7.89 -2.53
CA PRO A 113 33.01 -6.80 -1.58
C PRO A 113 32.36 -5.47 -2.02
N GLY A 114 32.39 -5.18 -3.32
CA GLY A 114 31.70 -4.01 -3.88
C GLY A 114 30.19 -4.08 -3.67
N PHE A 115 29.57 -5.23 -3.94
CA PHE A 115 28.14 -5.40 -3.67
C PHE A 115 27.78 -5.23 -2.18
N VAL A 116 28.56 -5.83 -1.28
CA VAL A 116 28.36 -5.72 0.18
C VAL A 116 28.43 -4.27 0.64
N THR A 117 29.40 -3.52 0.15
CA THR A 117 29.60 -2.11 0.50
C THR A 117 28.38 -1.27 0.10
N GLU A 118 27.92 -1.42 -1.15
CA GLU A 118 26.81 -0.63 -1.70
C GLU A 118 25.47 -1.01 -1.08
N ALA A 119 25.23 -2.30 -0.84
CA ALA A 119 24.03 -2.75 -0.17
C ALA A 119 23.96 -2.22 1.28
N LYS A 120 25.07 -2.27 2.04
CA LYS A 120 25.14 -1.65 3.38
C LYS A 120 24.86 -0.16 3.34
N ALA A 121 25.45 0.56 2.39
CA ALA A 121 25.21 1.98 2.21
C ALA A 121 23.73 2.26 1.99
N ARG A 122 23.05 1.51 1.11
CA ARG A 122 21.62 1.67 0.89
C ARG A 122 20.79 1.31 2.12
N LEU A 123 21.10 0.22 2.83
CA LEU A 123 20.37 -0.21 4.03
C LEU A 123 20.52 0.78 5.19
N SER A 124 21.62 1.54 5.24
CA SER A 124 21.80 2.62 6.21
C SER A 124 20.87 3.83 5.97
N ILE A 125 20.28 3.94 4.78
CA ILE A 125 19.36 5.02 4.42
C ILE A 125 17.92 4.64 4.79
N SER A 126 17.31 5.46 5.65
CA SER A 126 15.90 5.32 6.05
C SER A 126 14.97 5.24 4.84
N ARG A 127 13.93 4.42 4.92
CA ARG A 127 12.93 4.26 3.85
C ARG A 127 12.25 5.59 3.50
N CYS A 128 11.66 5.63 2.30
CA CYS A 128 10.89 6.78 1.86
C CYS A 128 9.74 7.06 2.86
N PRO A 129 9.56 8.32 3.29
CA PRO A 129 8.50 8.70 4.24
C PRO A 129 7.08 8.65 3.64
N GLY A 130 6.95 8.35 2.35
CA GLY A 130 5.67 8.31 1.65
C GLY A 130 5.20 9.68 1.15
N PRO A 131 3.90 9.82 0.83
CA PRO A 131 3.35 11.00 0.16
C PRO A 131 3.06 12.17 1.10
N ASN A 132 3.27 12.00 2.41
CA ASN A 132 3.00 13.04 3.40
C ASN A 132 4.20 13.97 3.57
N PRO A 133 3.99 15.27 3.81
CA PRO A 133 5.09 16.19 4.13
C PRO A 133 5.77 15.80 5.45
N VAL A 134 7.09 15.63 5.42
CA VAL A 134 7.90 15.32 6.61
C VAL A 134 9.02 16.35 6.82
N PRO A 135 9.53 16.52 8.05
CA PRO A 135 10.68 17.39 8.32
C PRO A 135 11.91 16.98 7.50
N THR A 136 12.65 17.97 7.01
CA THR A 136 13.88 17.74 6.20
C THR A 136 15.17 17.83 7.02
N TYR A 137 15.08 18.30 8.26
CA TYR A 137 16.23 18.52 9.14
C TYR A 137 17.11 17.27 9.27
N GLY A 138 18.43 17.45 9.10
CA GLY A 138 19.42 16.38 9.20
C GLY A 138 19.45 15.39 8.02
N LEU A 139 18.55 15.51 7.03
CA LEU A 139 18.45 14.60 5.89
C LEU A 139 18.89 15.28 4.58
N SER A 140 19.59 14.54 3.74
CA SER A 140 20.03 15.00 2.42
C SER A 140 18.91 14.83 1.38
N TRP A 141 18.10 15.87 1.19
CA TRP A 141 17.08 15.91 0.14
C TRP A 141 17.67 16.36 -1.19
N PHE A 142 17.08 15.91 -2.29
CA PHE A 142 17.58 16.18 -3.65
C PHE A 142 16.51 16.85 -4.50
N MET A 143 16.88 17.85 -5.30
CA MET A 143 15.98 18.53 -6.23
C MET A 143 16.59 18.59 -7.62
N PRO A 144 15.78 18.58 -8.70
CA PRO A 144 16.28 18.91 -10.03
C PRO A 144 16.84 20.33 -10.07
N LYS A 145 17.93 20.52 -10.82
CA LYS A 145 18.58 21.83 -10.98
C LYS A 145 17.68 22.83 -11.70
N GLU A 146 16.95 22.38 -12.71
CA GLU A 146 16.15 23.25 -13.61
C GLU A 146 14.64 23.23 -13.31
N ILE A 147 14.16 22.31 -12.48
CA ILE A 147 12.73 22.14 -12.21
C ILE A 147 12.45 22.41 -10.74
N ARG A 148 11.58 23.38 -10.49
CA ARG A 148 11.11 23.73 -9.14
C ARG A 148 9.92 22.87 -8.73
N GLY A 149 9.75 22.71 -7.42
CA GLY A 149 8.58 22.05 -6.84
C GLY A 149 8.64 20.52 -6.76
N LEU A 150 9.76 19.91 -7.18
CA LEU A 150 10.02 18.48 -7.00
C LEU A 150 11.18 18.27 -6.05
N ALA A 151 11.03 17.35 -5.09
CA ALA A 151 12.08 16.96 -4.17
C ALA A 151 12.03 15.44 -3.94
N ALA A 152 13.18 14.78 -3.99
CA ALA A 152 13.33 13.37 -3.69
C ALA A 152 13.98 13.20 -2.31
N CYS A 153 13.43 12.29 -1.50
CA CYS A 153 14.08 11.88 -0.26
C CYS A 153 15.35 11.04 -0.57
N PRO A 154 16.27 10.88 0.40
CA PRO A 154 17.50 10.11 0.18
C PRO A 154 17.27 8.71 -0.39
N ALA A 155 16.28 7.97 0.12
CA ALA A 155 15.95 6.63 -0.34
C ALA A 155 15.51 6.60 -1.80
N CYS A 156 14.56 7.46 -2.20
CA CYS A 156 14.08 7.46 -3.58
C CYS A 156 15.11 8.04 -4.56
N PHE A 157 15.93 9.01 -4.14
CA PHE A 157 17.05 9.46 -4.96
C PHE A 157 18.02 8.29 -5.23
N CYS A 158 18.38 7.55 -4.19
CA CYS A 158 19.21 6.36 -4.31
C CYS A 158 18.56 5.28 -5.21
N ASP A 159 17.28 4.95 -4.99
CA ASP A 159 16.62 3.88 -5.73
C ASP A 159 16.25 4.24 -7.18
N GLN A 160 15.95 5.50 -7.47
CA GLN A 160 15.34 5.92 -8.75
C GLN A 160 16.26 6.81 -9.61
N VAL A 161 17.30 7.42 -9.04
CA VAL A 161 18.15 8.40 -9.75
C VAL A 161 19.60 7.96 -9.78
N LEU A 162 20.17 7.51 -8.66
CA LEU A 162 21.53 6.98 -8.71
C LEU A 162 21.59 5.78 -9.68
N TRP A 163 22.73 5.66 -10.37
CA TRP A 163 22.89 4.66 -11.43
C TRP A 163 21.87 4.82 -12.58
N THR A 164 21.48 6.06 -12.80
CA THR A 164 20.93 6.56 -14.06
C THR A 164 21.85 7.72 -14.45
N ASP A 165 22.11 7.93 -15.73
CA ASP A 165 22.92 9.07 -16.22
C ASP A 165 22.21 10.44 -16.03
N GLU A 166 21.24 10.48 -15.10
CA GLU A 166 20.39 11.61 -14.79
C GLU A 166 20.78 12.29 -13.48
N ASP A 167 21.63 11.67 -12.65
CA ASP A 167 22.05 12.20 -11.34
C ASP A 167 22.69 13.60 -11.44
N ALA A 168 23.43 13.87 -12.51
CA ALA A 168 23.99 15.17 -12.83
C ALA A 168 22.95 16.30 -12.97
N LYS A 169 21.67 15.97 -13.24
CA LYS A 169 20.55 16.94 -13.32
C LYS A 169 19.95 17.26 -11.96
N TRP A 170 20.39 16.60 -10.89
CA TRP A 170 19.95 16.83 -9.53
C TRP A 170 21.01 17.55 -8.70
N ARG A 171 20.58 18.18 -7.62
CA ARG A 171 21.45 18.77 -6.60
C ARG A 171 20.95 18.37 -5.21
N GLU A 172 21.87 18.22 -4.26
CA GLU A 172 21.52 18.18 -2.85
C GLU A 172 21.04 19.57 -2.40
N VAL A 173 20.05 19.58 -1.50
CA VAL A 173 19.46 20.79 -0.93
C VAL A 173 20.00 21.01 0.47
N THR A 174 21.24 21.51 0.56
CA THR A 174 21.94 21.71 1.84
C THR A 174 21.21 22.72 2.74
N GLU A 175 20.51 23.69 2.15
CA GLU A 175 19.75 24.72 2.86
C GLU A 175 18.61 24.13 3.71
N TRP A 176 18.05 22.98 3.32
CA TRP A 176 16.94 22.32 4.05
C TRP A 176 17.41 21.46 5.22
N LYS A 177 18.70 21.10 5.25
CA LYS A 177 19.28 20.23 6.26
C LYS A 177 19.39 20.91 7.62
N ALA A 178 19.55 22.23 7.63
CA ALA A 178 19.69 23.06 8.83
C ALA A 178 18.36 23.63 9.35
N ASP A 179 17.32 23.69 8.52
CA ASP A 179 16.03 24.28 8.90
C ASP A 179 15.08 23.25 9.55
N ARG A 180 14.80 23.44 10.84
CA ARG A 180 13.88 22.58 11.62
C ARG A 180 12.41 22.75 11.24
N ARG A 181 12.03 23.84 10.57
CA ARG A 181 10.65 24.12 10.15
C ARG A 181 10.35 23.61 8.74
N GLN A 182 11.39 23.39 7.94
CA GLN A 182 11.25 22.94 6.57
C GLN A 182 10.65 21.53 6.51
N LYS A 183 9.63 21.37 5.65
CA LYS A 183 8.99 20.10 5.34
C LYS A 183 8.96 19.87 3.84
N ALA A 184 9.12 18.61 3.42
CA ALA A 184 9.05 18.22 2.03
C ALA A 184 8.26 16.93 1.84
N THR A 185 7.66 16.78 0.67
CA THR A 185 7.04 15.55 0.20
C THR A 185 7.92 14.94 -0.87
N CYS A 186 8.22 13.64 -0.77
CA CYS A 186 8.99 12.95 -1.80
C CYS A 186 8.17 12.84 -3.10
N CYS A 187 8.70 13.36 -4.21
CA CYS A 187 8.03 13.32 -5.51
C CYS A 187 7.80 11.90 -6.01
N PHE A 188 8.72 10.98 -5.74
CA PHE A 188 8.61 9.56 -6.10
C PHE A 188 7.68 8.76 -5.18
N ALA A 189 7.16 9.37 -4.11
CA ALA A 189 6.07 8.78 -3.33
C ALA A 189 4.68 9.02 -3.95
N GLN A 190 4.58 9.97 -4.90
CA GLN A 190 3.36 10.18 -5.66
C GLN A 190 3.25 9.10 -6.73
N LEU A 191 2.21 8.25 -6.68
CA LEU A 191 2.04 7.09 -7.56
C LEU A 191 2.20 7.46 -9.04
N ASN A 192 1.64 8.59 -9.44
CA ASN A 192 1.62 9.05 -10.83
C ASN A 192 3.04 9.40 -11.33
N LEU A 193 3.87 10.06 -10.50
CA LEU A 193 5.28 10.33 -10.82
C LEU A 193 6.15 9.07 -10.73
N LYS A 194 5.86 8.19 -9.76
CA LYS A 194 6.55 6.90 -9.63
C LYS A 194 6.38 6.07 -10.89
N LEU A 195 5.17 5.93 -11.41
CA LEU A 195 4.92 5.22 -12.67
C LEU A 195 5.68 5.84 -13.85
N CYS A 196 5.77 7.17 -13.90
CA CYS A 196 6.49 7.88 -14.95
C CYS A 196 8.01 7.57 -14.95
N VAL A 197 8.65 7.59 -13.77
CA VAL A 197 10.08 7.25 -13.66
C VAL A 197 10.34 5.76 -13.86
N GLU A 198 9.45 4.89 -13.37
CA GLU A 198 9.56 3.43 -13.59
C GLU A 198 9.42 3.10 -15.08
N ARG A 199 8.59 3.83 -15.83
CA ARG A 199 8.54 3.72 -17.29
C ARG A 199 9.87 4.14 -17.95
N GLY A 200 10.50 5.20 -17.44
CA GLY A 200 11.83 5.61 -17.89
C GLY A 200 12.89 4.55 -17.61
N HIS A 201 12.80 3.86 -16.47
CA HIS A 201 13.66 2.70 -16.19
C HIS A 201 13.43 1.54 -17.16
N ASP A 202 12.18 1.22 -17.48
CA ASP A 202 11.84 0.11 -18.38
C ASP A 202 12.29 0.34 -19.82
N LEU A 203 12.28 1.61 -20.26
CA LEU A 203 12.66 2.04 -21.60
C LEU A 203 14.13 2.49 -21.71
N GLU A 204 14.83 2.62 -20.58
CA GLU A 204 16.14 3.27 -20.48
C GLU A 204 16.14 4.69 -21.09
N ASP A 205 15.01 5.39 -21.03
CA ASP A 205 14.80 6.75 -21.53
C ASP A 205 14.00 7.61 -20.54
N TYR A 206 14.66 8.60 -19.94
CA TYR A 206 14.07 9.51 -18.96
C TYR A 206 13.53 10.81 -19.57
N SER A 207 13.60 10.98 -20.89
CA SER A 207 13.08 12.18 -21.58
C SER A 207 11.61 12.44 -21.25
N GLY A 208 10.80 11.37 -21.24
CA GLY A 208 9.39 11.42 -20.84
C GLY A 208 9.17 11.89 -19.40
N PHE A 209 10.00 11.41 -18.46
CA PHE A 209 9.96 11.86 -17.06
C PHE A 209 10.27 13.34 -16.95
N TRP A 210 11.33 13.82 -17.61
CA TRP A 210 11.73 15.23 -17.55
C TRP A 210 10.72 16.16 -18.21
N ALA A 211 10.16 15.76 -19.35
CA ALA A 211 9.09 16.50 -20.02
C ALA A 211 7.83 16.62 -19.13
N ALA A 212 7.45 15.52 -18.46
CA ALA A 212 6.36 15.49 -17.50
C ALA A 212 6.63 16.38 -16.28
N ALA A 213 7.80 16.22 -15.65
CA ALA A 213 8.24 16.98 -14.48
C ALA A 213 8.20 18.50 -14.74
N LYS A 214 8.66 18.95 -15.91
CA LYS A 214 8.66 20.37 -16.29
C LYS A 214 7.25 20.93 -16.36
N ARG A 215 6.30 20.17 -16.91
CA ARG A 215 4.89 20.57 -17.04
C ARG A 215 4.12 20.53 -15.73
N LEU A 216 4.51 19.67 -14.79
CA LEU A 216 3.85 19.58 -13.48
C LEU A 216 4.08 20.80 -12.57
N SER A 217 5.14 21.57 -12.79
CA SER A 217 5.46 22.77 -11.98
C SER A 217 4.31 23.78 -11.88
N HIS A 218 3.35 23.74 -12.82
CA HIS A 218 2.17 24.61 -12.88
C HIS A 218 0.84 23.86 -12.74
N VAL A 219 0.87 22.60 -12.29
CA VAL A 219 -0.32 21.74 -12.18
C VAL A 219 -0.53 21.32 -10.73
N PRO A 220 -1.74 21.47 -10.17
CA PRO A 220 -2.04 20.98 -8.84
C PRO A 220 -1.72 19.48 -8.69
N ALA A 221 -1.10 19.11 -7.56
CA ALA A 221 -0.78 17.72 -7.27
C ALA A 221 -2.04 16.85 -7.19
N CYS A 222 -1.91 15.56 -7.55
CA CYS A 222 -2.98 14.59 -7.38
C CYS A 222 -3.14 14.22 -5.89
N SER A 223 -3.97 14.99 -5.18
CA SER A 223 -4.15 14.86 -3.74
C SER A 223 -5.28 13.92 -3.33
N ALA A 224 -5.12 13.23 -2.20
CA ALA A 224 -6.17 12.42 -1.58
C ALA A 224 -7.36 13.27 -1.08
N GLN A 225 -7.14 14.55 -0.77
CA GLN A 225 -8.20 15.50 -0.44
C GLN A 225 -8.95 16.03 -1.68
N GLY A 226 -8.52 15.64 -2.88
CA GLY A 226 -9.07 16.16 -4.13
C GLY A 226 -8.41 17.47 -4.57
N ILE A 227 -8.86 17.96 -5.73
CA ILE A 227 -8.31 19.13 -6.42
C ILE A 227 -9.45 20.12 -6.65
N LYS A 228 -9.26 21.36 -6.21
CA LYS A 228 -10.14 22.49 -6.51
C LYS A 228 -9.65 23.22 -7.77
N ASN A 229 -10.55 23.68 -8.63
CA ASN A 229 -10.21 24.38 -9.87
C ASN A 229 -9.21 23.61 -10.77
N GLY A 230 -9.25 22.27 -10.72
CA GLY A 230 -8.35 21.42 -11.51
C GLY A 230 -8.71 21.40 -12.99
N GLN A 231 -7.73 21.07 -13.83
CA GLN A 231 -7.97 20.66 -15.22
C GLN A 231 -8.18 19.15 -15.24
N TRP A 232 -9.24 18.71 -15.94
CA TRP A 232 -9.74 17.35 -15.91
C TRP A 232 -9.86 16.77 -17.31
N TYR A 233 -9.68 15.47 -17.40
CA TYR A 233 -9.79 14.67 -18.60
C TYR A 233 -10.75 13.50 -18.37
N THR A 234 -11.40 13.06 -19.44
CA THR A 234 -12.38 11.97 -19.45
C THR A 234 -12.20 11.17 -20.75
N LEU A 235 -12.93 10.08 -20.90
CA LEU A 235 -13.00 9.33 -22.17
C LEU A 235 -14.00 10.00 -23.11
N ARG A 236 -13.93 9.71 -24.41
CA ARG A 236 -14.87 10.27 -25.40
C ARG A 236 -16.34 9.98 -25.11
N SER A 237 -16.63 8.87 -24.43
CA SER A 237 -17.96 8.49 -23.94
C SER A 237 -18.48 9.34 -22.78
N ASP A 238 -17.65 10.24 -22.25
CA ASP A 238 -17.86 11.08 -21.07
C ASP A 238 -18.60 10.41 -19.89
N PRO A 239 -18.04 9.31 -19.33
CA PRO A 239 -18.67 8.63 -18.22
C PRO A 239 -18.85 9.55 -17.01
N ALA A 240 -20.06 9.53 -16.44
CA ALA A 240 -20.39 10.27 -15.23
C ALA A 240 -19.46 9.85 -14.08
N ASP A 241 -19.01 10.82 -13.28
CA ASP A 241 -18.08 10.66 -12.15
C ASP A 241 -16.69 10.05 -12.43
N PHE A 242 -16.40 9.67 -13.67
CA PHE A 242 -15.05 9.37 -14.10
C PHE A 242 -14.32 10.65 -14.50
N ARG A 243 -13.12 10.85 -13.95
CA ARG A 243 -12.28 12.02 -14.20
C ARG A 243 -10.82 11.74 -13.86
N MET A 244 -9.94 11.96 -14.83
CA MET A 244 -8.49 11.95 -14.65
C MET A 244 -8.00 13.39 -14.49
N CYS A 245 -7.28 13.70 -13.42
CA CYS A 245 -6.70 15.03 -13.27
C CYS A 245 -5.54 15.24 -14.26
N LYS A 246 -5.22 16.49 -14.57
CA LYS A 246 -4.11 16.84 -15.46
C LYS A 246 -2.77 16.25 -15.03
N ALA A 247 -2.48 16.17 -13.73
CA ALA A 247 -1.23 15.56 -13.26
C ALA A 247 -1.15 14.08 -13.65
N CYS A 248 -2.22 13.31 -13.45
CA CYS A 248 -2.30 11.91 -13.88
C CYS A 248 -2.31 11.76 -15.40
N HIS A 249 -2.95 12.67 -16.14
CA HIS A 249 -2.89 12.66 -17.61
C HIS A 249 -1.46 12.78 -18.10
N ILE A 250 -0.70 13.76 -17.57
CA ILE A 250 0.70 14.00 -17.94
C ILE A 250 1.60 12.81 -17.58
N THR A 251 1.49 12.27 -16.36
CA THR A 251 2.49 11.31 -15.87
C THR A 251 2.09 9.84 -16.02
N ILE A 252 0.80 9.55 -16.28
CA ILE A 252 0.31 8.17 -16.46
C ILE A 252 -0.10 7.98 -17.92
N ALA A 253 -1.07 8.76 -18.41
CA ALA A 253 -1.63 8.51 -19.74
C ALA A 253 -0.61 8.77 -20.86
N GLU A 254 0.16 9.86 -20.79
CA GLU A 254 1.20 10.13 -21.79
C GLU A 254 2.39 9.18 -21.67
N SER A 255 2.82 8.82 -20.46
CA SER A 255 3.93 7.85 -20.26
C SER A 255 3.58 6.43 -20.75
N LEU A 256 2.30 6.06 -20.65
CA LEU A 256 1.77 4.84 -21.23
C LEU A 256 1.37 4.99 -22.71
N GLN A 257 1.53 6.17 -23.32
CA GLN A 257 1.14 6.44 -24.72
C GLN A 257 -0.34 6.12 -25.01
N VAL A 258 -1.22 6.41 -24.05
CA VAL A 258 -2.68 6.24 -24.14
C VAL A 258 -3.44 7.57 -24.00
N SER A 259 -2.73 8.70 -23.94
CA SER A 259 -3.32 10.03 -23.76
C SER A 259 -4.31 10.43 -24.86
N GLN A 260 -4.12 9.94 -26.09
CA GLN A 260 -5.00 10.17 -27.24
C GLN A 260 -6.44 9.68 -27.04
N HIS A 261 -6.66 8.77 -26.08
CA HIS A 261 -7.99 8.27 -25.74
C HIS A 261 -8.75 9.17 -24.77
N PHE A 262 -8.08 10.17 -24.19
CA PHE A 262 -8.64 11.11 -23.25
C PHE A 262 -8.92 12.47 -23.92
N VAL A 263 -10.03 13.08 -23.52
CA VAL A 263 -10.45 14.43 -23.94
C VAL A 263 -10.69 15.30 -22.72
N PRO A 264 -10.58 16.64 -22.82
CA PRO A 264 -10.90 17.53 -21.70
C PRO A 264 -12.33 17.30 -21.17
N LYS A 265 -12.47 17.15 -19.85
CA LYS A 265 -13.79 17.05 -19.20
C LYS A 265 -14.30 18.45 -18.90
N ILE A 266 -15.43 18.80 -19.50
CA ILE A 266 -16.09 20.11 -19.35
C ILE A 266 -17.28 20.01 -18.38
N GLY A 267 -17.82 21.16 -17.95
CA GLY A 267 -19.04 21.19 -17.12
C GLY A 267 -18.85 20.81 -15.65
N LEU A 268 -17.61 20.67 -15.17
CA LEU A 268 -17.35 20.36 -13.76
C LEU A 268 -17.49 21.60 -12.86
N PRO A 269 -18.00 21.44 -11.62
CA PRO A 269 -18.06 22.52 -10.64
C PRO A 269 -16.65 23.04 -10.30
N LYS A 270 -16.44 24.36 -10.41
CA LYS A 270 -15.13 24.98 -10.13
C LYS A 270 -14.84 25.08 -8.63
N THR A 271 -15.87 25.22 -7.81
CA THR A 271 -15.77 25.43 -6.36
C THR A 271 -15.56 24.15 -5.57
N GLU A 272 -15.90 22.99 -6.14
CA GLU A 272 -15.83 21.71 -5.45
C GLU A 272 -14.42 21.10 -5.47
N GLN A 273 -14.11 20.35 -4.42
CA GLN A 273 -12.92 19.48 -4.40
C GLN A 273 -13.29 18.16 -5.05
N LEU A 274 -12.71 17.88 -6.21
CA LEU A 274 -12.97 16.65 -6.95
C LEU A 274 -11.78 15.70 -6.83
N LEU A 275 -12.06 14.40 -6.66
CA LEU A 275 -11.05 13.36 -6.57
C LEU A 275 -10.79 12.74 -7.96
N CYS A 276 -9.52 12.53 -8.29
CA CYS A 276 -9.12 11.83 -9.51
C CYS A 276 -9.40 10.33 -9.41
N SER A 277 -9.96 9.73 -10.46
CA SER A 277 -10.24 8.29 -10.55
C SER A 277 -8.98 7.42 -10.44
N PHE A 278 -7.80 7.98 -10.71
CA PHE A 278 -6.49 7.32 -10.57
C PHE A 278 -5.72 7.74 -9.30
N ASN A 279 -6.35 8.49 -8.39
CA ASN A 279 -5.76 8.79 -7.08
C ASN A 279 -5.82 7.55 -6.18
N PRO A 280 -4.76 7.23 -5.39
CA PRO A 280 -4.80 6.10 -4.46
C PRO A 280 -5.94 6.11 -3.43
N ALA A 281 -6.48 7.28 -3.07
CA ALA A 281 -7.63 7.40 -2.17
C ALA A 281 -8.97 7.12 -2.87
N HIS A 282 -9.01 7.03 -4.21
CA HIS A 282 -10.24 6.72 -4.93
C HIS A 282 -10.61 5.24 -4.76
N ALA A 283 -11.84 4.99 -4.30
CA ALA A 283 -12.32 3.66 -3.93
C ALA A 283 -12.17 2.59 -5.04
N ARG A 284 -12.30 3.01 -6.30
CA ARG A 284 -12.16 2.14 -7.49
C ARG A 284 -10.82 2.27 -8.24
N MET A 285 -9.80 2.88 -7.64
CA MET A 285 -8.53 3.18 -8.32
C MET A 285 -7.91 1.93 -8.96
N LEU A 286 -7.84 0.81 -8.23
CA LEU A 286 -7.23 -0.42 -8.72
C LEU A 286 -8.00 -1.01 -9.92
N GLN A 287 -9.33 -0.95 -9.91
CA GLN A 287 -10.15 -1.40 -11.04
C GLN A 287 -9.94 -0.51 -12.27
N PHE A 288 -9.86 0.81 -12.09
CA PHE A 288 -9.54 1.73 -13.19
C PHE A 288 -8.14 1.50 -13.74
N PHE A 289 -7.14 1.27 -12.89
CA PHE A 289 -5.79 0.93 -13.34
C PHE A 289 -5.75 -0.40 -14.09
N SER A 290 -6.44 -1.43 -13.61
CA SER A 290 -6.56 -2.72 -14.31
C SER A 290 -7.11 -2.52 -15.73
N LYS A 291 -8.16 -1.71 -15.88
CA LYS A 291 -8.72 -1.38 -17.20
C LYS A 291 -7.81 -0.48 -18.04
N LEU A 292 -7.08 0.45 -17.44
CA LEU A 292 -6.08 1.26 -18.15
C LEU A 292 -4.93 0.41 -18.70
N ILE A 293 -4.50 -0.63 -17.96
CA ILE A 293 -3.51 -1.59 -18.45
C ILE A 293 -4.07 -2.37 -19.66
N GLU A 294 -5.35 -2.75 -19.65
CA GLU A 294 -5.98 -3.32 -20.85
C GLU A 294 -5.95 -2.36 -22.04
N VAL A 295 -6.21 -1.06 -21.83
CA VAL A 295 -6.09 -0.04 -22.88
C VAL A 295 -4.66 0.01 -23.43
N TYR A 296 -3.66 0.04 -22.55
CA TYR A 296 -2.25 0.05 -22.95
C TYR A 296 -1.88 -1.20 -23.77
N MET A 297 -2.30 -2.39 -23.33
CA MET A 297 -1.95 -3.65 -23.98
C MET A 297 -2.70 -3.87 -25.30
N LYS A 298 -3.93 -3.38 -25.43
CA LYS A 298 -4.80 -3.59 -26.61
C LYS A 298 -4.86 -2.40 -27.56
N ALA A 299 -4.32 -1.25 -27.15
CA ALA A 299 -4.52 0.04 -27.81
C ALA A 299 -6.00 0.41 -28.05
N ASP A 300 -6.90 -0.09 -27.19
CA ASP A 300 -8.35 0.07 -27.29
C ASP A 300 -8.92 0.63 -25.98
N PRO A 301 -9.59 1.81 -25.98
CA PRO A 301 -10.16 2.40 -24.78
C PRO A 301 -11.47 1.74 -24.32
N SER A 302 -12.07 0.87 -25.14
CA SER A 302 -13.39 0.28 -24.89
C SER A 302 -13.52 -0.41 -23.52
N PRO A 303 -12.54 -1.22 -23.04
CA PRO A 303 -12.63 -1.84 -21.72
C PRO A 303 -12.75 -0.84 -20.56
N LEU A 304 -11.99 0.26 -20.62
CA LEU A 304 -12.03 1.32 -19.62
C LEU A 304 -13.30 2.17 -19.76
N SER A 305 -13.72 2.48 -20.99
CA SER A 305 -14.94 3.22 -21.29
C SER A 305 -16.17 2.49 -20.76
N SER A 306 -16.38 1.24 -21.17
CA SER A 306 -17.51 0.42 -20.75
C SER A 306 -17.54 0.23 -19.23
N PHE A 307 -16.38 0.01 -18.61
CA PHE A 307 -16.31 -0.10 -17.15
C PHE A 307 -16.66 1.23 -16.46
N ALA A 308 -16.09 2.35 -16.89
CA ALA A 308 -16.32 3.65 -16.29
C ALA A 308 -17.78 4.12 -16.43
N SER A 309 -18.40 3.92 -17.59
CA SER A 309 -19.80 4.31 -17.84
C SER A 309 -20.80 3.62 -16.91
N VAL A 310 -20.44 2.44 -16.43
CA VAL A 310 -21.27 1.66 -15.51
C VAL A 310 -20.88 1.94 -14.06
N TRP A 311 -19.60 1.83 -13.73
CA TRP A 311 -19.15 1.71 -12.33
C TRP A 311 -18.65 3.00 -11.70
N ALA A 312 -18.35 4.04 -12.47
CA ALA A 312 -17.74 5.25 -11.91
C ALA A 312 -18.66 5.99 -10.92
N LYS A 313 -19.97 6.02 -11.21
CA LYS A 313 -21.00 6.59 -10.33
C LYS A 313 -21.47 5.63 -9.21
N ILE A 314 -21.12 4.35 -9.30
CA ILE A 314 -21.65 3.33 -8.39
C ILE A 314 -20.74 3.25 -7.16
N PRO A 315 -21.23 3.59 -5.95
CA PRO A 315 -20.43 3.48 -4.74
C PRO A 315 -20.05 2.02 -4.49
N LEU A 316 -18.93 1.81 -3.78
CA LEU A 316 -18.59 0.47 -3.31
C LEU A 316 -19.67 -0.03 -2.34
N CYS A 317 -19.89 -1.34 -2.37
CA CYS A 317 -20.70 -2.03 -1.40
C CYS A 317 -20.16 -1.72 0.00
N PRO A 318 -21.02 -1.26 0.93
CA PRO A 318 -20.59 -0.97 2.29
C PRO A 318 -20.29 -2.24 3.10
N ARG A 319 -20.63 -3.41 2.55
CA ARG A 319 -20.47 -4.73 3.17
C ARG A 319 -21.11 -4.75 4.56
N ASP A 320 -20.30 -5.03 5.58
CA ASP A 320 -20.66 -5.08 7.00
C ASP A 320 -20.66 -3.70 7.67
N GLN A 321 -20.63 -2.60 6.91
CA GLN A 321 -20.71 -1.24 7.47
C GLN A 321 -22.12 -0.69 7.32
N ASP A 322 -22.69 -0.18 8.41
CA ASP A 322 -23.92 0.58 8.36
C ASP A 322 -23.69 1.90 7.60
N LYS A 323 -24.54 2.18 6.61
CA LYS A 323 -24.54 3.45 5.87
C LYS A 323 -25.92 4.08 5.89
N SER A 324 -25.96 5.35 6.25
CA SER A 324 -27.12 6.23 6.18
C SER A 324 -27.02 7.14 4.97
N GLY A 325 -28.17 7.63 4.49
CA GLY A 325 -28.22 8.64 3.42
C GLY A 325 -27.65 8.15 2.09
N VAL A 326 -27.79 6.86 1.79
CA VAL A 326 -27.40 6.27 0.50
C VAL A 326 -28.61 5.63 -0.17
N HIS A 327 -28.51 5.43 -1.49
CA HIS A 327 -29.55 4.78 -2.28
C HIS A 327 -29.47 3.26 -2.14
N TRP A 328 -30.63 2.61 -2.12
CA TRP A 328 -30.79 1.18 -1.92
C TRP A 328 -31.81 0.58 -2.89
N TYR A 329 -31.66 -0.71 -3.10
CA TYR A 329 -32.60 -1.60 -3.78
C TYR A 329 -33.12 -2.66 -2.79
N GLY A 330 -34.16 -3.41 -3.16
CA GLY A 330 -34.68 -4.52 -2.36
C GLY A 330 -35.97 -4.19 -1.65
N TRP A 331 -36.09 -4.61 -0.39
CA TRP A 331 -37.30 -4.50 0.42
C TRP A 331 -36.95 -3.93 1.80
N PRO A 332 -37.92 -3.43 2.60
CA PRO A 332 -37.70 -3.08 4.00
C PRO A 332 -37.03 -4.21 4.81
N GLY A 333 -37.39 -5.46 4.51
CA GLY A 333 -36.82 -6.66 5.13
C GLY A 333 -35.48 -7.13 4.54
N CYS A 334 -34.98 -6.54 3.45
CA CYS A 334 -33.74 -6.94 2.81
C CYS A 334 -33.20 -5.83 1.89
N THR A 335 -32.20 -5.09 2.37
CA THR A 335 -31.59 -3.94 1.68
C THR A 335 -30.38 -4.34 0.84
N ILE A 336 -30.30 -3.81 -0.38
CA ILE A 336 -29.31 -4.21 -1.39
C ILE A 336 -28.63 -2.94 -1.93
N CYS A 337 -27.31 -2.82 -1.75
CA CYS A 337 -26.60 -1.63 -2.25
C CYS A 337 -26.55 -1.62 -3.80
N PRO A 338 -26.31 -0.45 -4.43
CA PRO A 338 -26.26 -0.34 -5.89
C PRO A 338 -25.25 -1.29 -6.55
N GLU A 339 -24.07 -1.47 -5.95
CA GLU A 339 -23.05 -2.38 -6.47
C GLU A 339 -23.52 -3.84 -6.46
N CYS A 340 -24.14 -4.30 -5.37
CA CYS A 340 -24.63 -5.68 -5.30
C CYS A 340 -25.89 -5.89 -6.15
N HIS A 341 -26.72 -4.86 -6.31
CA HIS A 341 -27.85 -4.93 -7.22
C HIS A 341 -27.37 -5.16 -8.65
N LEU A 342 -26.47 -4.29 -9.11
CA LEU A 342 -25.96 -4.33 -10.48
C LEU A 342 -25.09 -5.58 -10.76
N ASN A 343 -24.22 -5.97 -9.83
CA ASN A 343 -23.31 -7.10 -10.04
C ASN A 343 -24.01 -8.46 -9.89
N PHE A 344 -25.13 -8.53 -9.16
CA PHE A 344 -25.72 -9.81 -8.76
C PHE A 344 -27.23 -9.85 -8.97
N THR A 345 -28.02 -9.07 -8.24
CA THR A 345 -29.47 -9.31 -8.22
C THR A 345 -30.16 -8.95 -9.53
N ALA A 346 -29.66 -7.96 -10.27
CA ALA A 346 -30.21 -7.53 -11.57
C ALA A 346 -30.27 -8.64 -12.62
N GLN A 347 -29.52 -9.75 -12.42
CA GLN A 347 -29.59 -10.95 -13.26
C GLN A 347 -30.90 -11.75 -13.07
N TYR A 348 -31.71 -11.40 -12.06
CA TYR A 348 -32.98 -12.02 -11.71
C TYR A 348 -34.14 -11.02 -11.81
N PRO A 349 -34.51 -10.58 -13.04
CA PRO A 349 -35.42 -9.46 -13.25
C PRO A 349 -36.82 -9.69 -12.65
N ASN A 350 -37.34 -10.92 -12.74
CA ASN A 350 -38.67 -11.26 -12.23
C ASN A 350 -38.80 -11.02 -10.72
N LEU A 351 -37.74 -11.33 -9.96
CA LEU A 351 -37.71 -11.06 -8.53
C LEU A 351 -37.39 -9.60 -8.24
N CYS A 352 -36.53 -8.96 -9.04
CA CYS A 352 -36.22 -7.53 -8.86
C CYS A 352 -37.41 -6.62 -9.10
N GLN A 353 -38.35 -7.01 -9.97
CA GLN A 353 -39.58 -6.26 -10.21
C GLN A 353 -40.49 -6.18 -8.98
N THR A 354 -40.34 -7.08 -8.00
CA THR A 354 -41.13 -7.04 -6.77
C THR A 354 -40.49 -6.22 -5.65
N MET A 355 -39.32 -5.61 -5.90
CA MET A 355 -38.61 -4.78 -4.93
C MET A 355 -39.36 -3.47 -4.65
N ASP A 356 -39.57 -3.16 -3.37
CA ASP A 356 -40.15 -1.90 -2.92
C ASP A 356 -39.18 -0.73 -3.12
N TYR A 357 -37.88 -1.00 -3.00
CA TYR A 357 -36.81 -0.03 -3.19
C TYR A 357 -36.17 -0.21 -4.56
N GLN A 358 -36.14 0.88 -5.33
CA GLN A 358 -35.52 0.95 -6.65
C GLN A 358 -34.73 2.26 -6.75
N ASP A 359 -33.44 2.17 -6.45
CA ASP A 359 -32.58 3.36 -6.30
C ASP A 359 -33.16 4.37 -5.29
N THR A 360 -33.68 3.87 -4.18
CA THR A 360 -34.39 4.67 -3.17
C THR A 360 -33.43 5.17 -2.10
N LEU A 361 -33.38 6.47 -1.85
CA LEU A 361 -32.60 7.07 -0.75
C LEU A 361 -33.21 6.67 0.61
N ILE A 362 -32.43 5.96 1.44
CA ILE A 362 -32.84 5.61 2.80
C ILE A 362 -32.01 6.44 3.79
N PRO A 363 -32.62 7.35 4.57
CA PRO A 363 -31.91 8.19 5.54
C PRO A 363 -31.31 7.40 6.70
N GLN A 364 -31.97 6.32 7.13
CA GLN A 364 -31.54 5.49 8.26
C GLN A 364 -30.32 4.64 7.89
N ALA A 365 -29.48 4.38 8.88
CA ALA A 365 -28.31 3.53 8.69
C ALA A 365 -28.75 2.07 8.49
N THR A 366 -28.26 1.43 7.43
CA THR A 366 -28.55 0.02 7.15
C THR A 366 -27.38 -0.68 6.44
N LEU A 367 -27.48 -2.00 6.29
CA LEU A 367 -26.46 -2.87 5.72
C LEU A 367 -26.85 -3.34 4.31
N CYS A 368 -25.85 -3.73 3.54
CA CYS A 368 -26.10 -4.52 2.34
C CYS A 368 -26.26 -5.99 2.72
N GLU A 369 -27.41 -6.59 2.45
CA GLU A 369 -27.62 -8.01 2.73
C GLU A 369 -26.94 -8.90 1.67
N MET A 370 -26.76 -8.39 0.45
CA MET A 370 -26.27 -9.16 -0.70
C MET A 370 -24.74 -9.17 -0.87
N TYR A 371 -23.97 -8.74 0.12
CA TYR A 371 -22.51 -8.96 0.06
C TYR A 371 -22.10 -10.34 0.58
N SER A 372 -22.91 -10.95 1.47
CA SER A 372 -22.67 -12.29 2.01
C SER A 372 -22.94 -13.37 0.95
N PRO A 373 -22.03 -14.34 0.75
CA PRO A 373 -22.28 -15.49 -0.12
C PRO A 373 -23.53 -16.28 0.27
N ARG A 374 -23.71 -16.57 1.57
CA ARG A 374 -24.90 -17.29 2.07
C ARG A 374 -26.19 -16.55 1.71
N MET A 375 -26.24 -15.24 1.90
CA MET A 375 -27.42 -14.44 1.58
C MET A 375 -27.71 -14.41 0.08
N ARG A 376 -26.67 -14.43 -0.77
CA ARG A 376 -26.84 -14.57 -2.22
C ARG A 376 -27.44 -15.93 -2.59
N ASP A 377 -27.05 -17.00 -1.93
CA ASP A 377 -27.60 -18.33 -2.20
C ASP A 377 -29.07 -18.43 -1.78
N LEU A 378 -29.45 -17.82 -0.65
CA LEU A 378 -30.85 -17.69 -0.27
C LEU A 378 -31.63 -16.85 -1.28
N PHE A 379 -31.06 -15.74 -1.77
CA PHE A 379 -31.68 -14.95 -2.84
C PHE A 379 -31.92 -15.77 -4.11
N LYS A 380 -30.95 -16.60 -4.53
CA LYS A 380 -31.12 -17.50 -5.69
C LYS A 380 -32.24 -18.51 -5.47
N GLN A 381 -32.39 -19.06 -4.26
CA GLN A 381 -33.48 -19.97 -3.93
C GLN A 381 -34.84 -19.29 -4.07
N VAL A 382 -34.98 -18.05 -3.59
CA VAL A 382 -36.20 -17.25 -3.80
C VAL A 382 -36.40 -16.94 -5.28
N ALA A 383 -35.35 -16.60 -6.02
CA ALA A 383 -35.47 -16.34 -7.45
C ALA A 383 -35.95 -17.58 -8.24
N ALA A 384 -35.60 -18.78 -7.79
CA ALA A 384 -36.07 -20.04 -8.38
C ALA A 384 -37.51 -20.40 -7.95
N ALA A 385 -37.87 -20.17 -6.69
CA ALA A 385 -39.20 -20.51 -6.15
C ALA A 385 -40.29 -19.45 -6.42
N GLY A 386 -39.89 -18.22 -6.74
CA GLY A 386 -40.75 -17.06 -6.88
C GLY A 386 -40.95 -16.26 -5.57
N PRO A 387 -41.75 -15.18 -5.62
CA PRO A 387 -41.90 -14.23 -4.51
C PRO A 387 -42.42 -14.83 -3.20
N SER A 388 -43.06 -16.00 -3.24
CA SER A 388 -43.51 -16.74 -2.05
C SER A 388 -42.36 -17.14 -1.11
N GLY A 389 -41.12 -17.18 -1.60
CA GLY A 389 -39.92 -17.44 -0.79
C GLY A 389 -39.38 -16.24 -0.02
N LEU A 390 -39.87 -15.02 -0.28
CA LEU A 390 -39.39 -13.78 0.37
C LEU A 390 -39.46 -13.81 1.91
N PRO A 391 -40.52 -14.33 2.55
CA PRO A 391 -40.58 -14.39 4.02
C PRO A 391 -39.40 -15.14 4.65
N ALA A 392 -38.95 -16.24 4.04
CA ALA A 392 -37.80 -17.01 4.53
C ALA A 392 -36.49 -16.21 4.40
N LEU A 393 -36.32 -15.47 3.29
CA LEU A 393 -35.18 -14.57 3.12
C LEU A 393 -35.19 -13.45 4.17
N PHE A 394 -36.34 -12.83 4.43
CA PHE A 394 -36.47 -11.77 5.44
C PHE A 394 -36.19 -12.28 6.85
N GLN A 395 -36.62 -13.51 7.17
CA GLN A 395 -36.29 -14.14 8.44
C GLN A 395 -34.77 -14.35 8.59
N ALA A 396 -34.10 -14.81 7.53
CA ALA A 396 -32.64 -14.95 7.52
C ALA A 396 -31.92 -13.60 7.68
N VAL A 397 -32.40 -12.54 7.01
CA VAL A 397 -31.89 -11.17 7.19
C VAL A 397 -32.08 -10.70 8.63
N ALA A 398 -33.27 -10.89 9.22
CA ALA A 398 -33.55 -10.48 10.59
C ALA A 398 -32.61 -11.19 11.59
N GLN A 399 -32.43 -12.51 11.44
CA GLN A 399 -31.47 -13.27 12.24
C GLN A 399 -30.03 -12.73 12.07
N ARG A 400 -29.62 -12.47 10.83
CA ARG A 400 -28.30 -11.93 10.52
C ARG A 400 -28.07 -10.56 11.18
N ARG A 401 -29.05 -9.66 11.14
CA ARG A 401 -28.99 -8.33 11.79
C ARG A 401 -28.88 -8.41 13.31
N ILE A 402 -29.53 -9.39 13.94
CA ILE A 402 -29.39 -9.65 15.39
C ILE A 402 -27.94 -10.04 15.71
N VAL A 403 -27.39 -11.02 14.98
CA VAL A 403 -25.99 -11.46 15.18
C VAL A 403 -25.02 -10.31 14.90
N TYR A 404 -25.23 -9.53 13.84
CA TYR A 404 -24.42 -8.35 13.55
C TYR A 404 -24.36 -7.39 14.73
N THR A 405 -25.53 -7.00 15.26
CA THR A 405 -25.63 -6.03 16.37
C THR A 405 -24.89 -6.51 17.63
N GLN A 406 -24.89 -7.82 17.87
CA GLN A 406 -24.21 -8.43 19.02
C GLN A 406 -22.70 -8.61 18.80
N THR A 407 -22.22 -8.66 17.56
CA THR A 407 -20.85 -9.07 17.23
C THR A 407 -20.00 -7.95 16.62
N VAL A 408 -20.38 -7.46 15.43
CA VAL A 408 -19.50 -6.62 14.60
C VAL A 408 -19.13 -5.28 15.26
N PRO A 409 -20.08 -4.50 15.84
CA PRO A 409 -19.74 -3.28 16.57
C PRO A 409 -18.80 -3.56 17.76
N ARG A 410 -19.02 -4.66 18.50
CA ARG A 410 -18.18 -5.06 19.63
C ARG A 410 -16.76 -5.40 19.18
N MET A 411 -16.61 -6.21 18.12
CA MET A 411 -15.29 -6.51 17.53
C MET A 411 -14.56 -5.25 17.12
N ARG A 412 -15.25 -4.32 16.44
CA ARG A 412 -14.66 -3.03 16.01
C ARG A 412 -14.22 -2.19 17.20
N ASN A 413 -15.02 -2.12 18.27
CA ASN A 413 -14.68 -1.39 19.49
C ASN A 413 -13.44 -1.98 20.18
N ILE A 414 -13.35 -3.31 20.29
CA ILE A 414 -12.16 -3.97 20.84
C ILE A 414 -10.92 -3.62 20.00
N ILE A 415 -10.99 -3.77 18.67
CA ILE A 415 -9.87 -3.46 17.78
C ILE A 415 -9.47 -1.98 17.84
N ALA A 416 -10.46 -1.07 17.89
CA ALA A 416 -10.20 0.36 18.01
C ALA A 416 -9.50 0.70 19.33
N HIS A 417 -9.95 0.11 20.44
CA HIS A 417 -9.31 0.27 21.75
C HIS A 417 -7.87 -0.27 21.74
N GLN A 418 -7.64 -1.45 21.17
CA GLN A 418 -6.29 -2.02 21.02
C GLN A 418 -5.36 -1.13 20.18
N LYS A 419 -5.87 -0.47 19.13
CA LYS A 419 -5.09 0.50 18.34
C LYS A 419 -4.70 1.74 19.16
N ILE A 420 -5.59 2.22 20.03
CA ILE A 420 -5.29 3.35 20.91
C ILE A 420 -4.19 2.95 21.90
N LEU A 421 -4.31 1.79 22.53
CA LEU A 421 -3.27 1.27 23.45
C LEU A 421 -1.93 1.10 22.75
N LEU A 422 -1.91 0.57 21.52
CA LEU A 422 -0.70 0.46 20.71
C LEU A 422 -0.08 1.84 20.41
N GLY A 423 -0.91 2.84 20.07
CA GLY A 423 -0.45 4.21 19.83
C GLY A 423 0.16 4.85 21.08
N GLN A 424 -0.45 4.66 22.24
CA GLN A 424 0.09 5.12 23.52
C GLN A 424 1.43 4.43 23.85
N GLN A 425 1.52 3.11 23.64
CA GLN A 425 2.75 2.37 23.81
C GLN A 425 3.88 2.92 22.92
N GLN A 426 3.61 3.18 21.64
CA GLN A 426 4.59 3.77 20.72
C GLN A 426 5.07 5.15 21.17
N MET A 427 4.16 5.97 21.70
CA MET A 427 4.50 7.26 22.29
C MET A 427 5.43 7.11 23.51
N LEU A 428 5.08 6.24 24.47
CA LEU A 428 5.88 5.97 25.66
C LEU A 428 7.28 5.46 25.31
N ASN A 429 7.38 4.56 24.31
CA ASN A 429 8.66 4.07 23.81
C ASN A 429 9.51 5.21 23.22
N THR A 430 8.89 6.11 22.44
CA THR A 430 9.60 7.27 21.86
C THR A 430 10.11 8.23 22.95
N GLN A 431 9.29 8.50 23.97
CA GLN A 431 9.70 9.31 25.12
C GLN A 431 10.80 8.62 25.94
N SER A 432 10.69 7.31 26.15
CA SER A 432 11.72 6.51 26.83
C SER A 432 13.08 6.65 26.13
N THR A 433 13.12 6.57 24.80
CA THR A 433 14.36 6.76 24.03
C THR A 433 14.89 8.20 24.15
N PHE A 434 14.03 9.20 24.09
CA PHE A 434 14.43 10.60 24.27
C PHE A 434 15.12 10.83 25.63
N HIS A 435 14.48 10.39 26.72
CA HIS A 435 15.06 10.51 28.07
C HIS A 435 16.33 9.66 28.22
N MET A 436 16.40 8.48 27.59
CA MET A 436 17.61 7.66 27.60
C MET A 436 18.81 8.40 26.99
N VAL A 437 18.62 8.98 25.80
CA VAL A 437 19.68 9.71 25.09
C VAL A 437 20.11 10.94 25.88
N LYS A 438 19.15 11.71 26.39
CA LYS A 438 19.42 12.87 27.25
C LYS A 438 20.21 12.47 28.50
N GLY A 439 19.78 11.42 29.20
CA GLY A 439 20.46 10.92 30.38
C GLY A 439 21.88 10.45 30.10
N HIS A 440 22.15 9.78 28.97
CA HIS A 440 23.52 9.42 28.60
C HIS A 440 24.38 10.64 28.28
N MET A 441 23.83 11.66 27.59
CA MET A 441 24.56 12.91 27.31
C MET A 441 24.93 13.67 28.59
N ASP A 442 23.99 13.77 29.54
CA ASP A 442 24.23 14.42 30.82
C ASP A 442 25.28 13.67 31.63
N GLN A 443 25.24 12.32 31.61
CA GLN A 443 26.25 11.50 32.30
C GLN A 443 27.64 11.70 31.74
N ILE A 444 27.79 11.75 30.41
CA ILE A 444 29.08 11.96 29.75
C ILE A 444 29.61 13.36 30.04
N SER A 445 28.74 14.36 30.05
CA SER A 445 29.14 15.78 30.15
C SER A 445 29.49 16.19 31.57
N PHE A 446 28.76 15.70 32.57
CA PHE A 446 28.87 16.18 33.94
C PHE A 446 29.25 15.10 34.95
N GLY A 447 29.04 13.82 34.63
CA GLY A 447 29.15 12.72 35.59
C GLY A 447 28.13 12.85 36.73
N THR A 448 28.00 11.81 37.55
CA THR A 448 27.12 11.85 38.73
C THR A 448 27.72 11.11 39.91
N PRO A 449 27.70 11.69 41.13
CA PRO A 449 28.26 11.07 42.33
C PRO A 449 27.27 10.14 43.06
N TYR A 450 25.99 10.11 42.66
CA TYR A 450 24.94 9.31 43.30
C TYR A 450 24.04 8.66 42.26
N THR A 451 23.37 7.58 42.65
CA THR A 451 22.41 6.86 41.80
C THR A 451 20.98 7.11 42.25
N TYR A 452 20.07 6.94 41.31
CA TYR A 452 18.65 7.14 41.46
C TYR A 452 17.91 5.81 41.40
N SER A 453 16.76 5.74 42.06
CA SER A 453 15.89 4.56 42.13
C SER A 453 14.43 4.96 42.19
N ALA A 454 13.54 4.05 41.78
CA ALA A 454 12.10 4.21 42.00
C ALA A 454 11.45 2.85 42.32
N PRO A 455 10.44 2.85 43.22
CA PRO A 455 9.62 1.67 43.47
C PRO A 455 9.02 1.11 42.17
N GLY A 456 9.07 -0.21 42.00
CA GLY A 456 8.55 -0.90 40.81
C GLY A 456 9.52 -0.95 39.62
N VAL A 457 10.50 -0.04 39.52
CA VAL A 457 11.39 0.10 38.34
C VAL A 457 12.78 -0.48 38.60
N GLY A 458 13.34 -0.26 39.80
CA GLY A 458 14.68 -0.69 40.19
C GLY A 458 15.56 0.45 40.72
N SER A 459 16.84 0.16 40.94
CA SER A 459 17.85 1.09 41.45
C SER A 459 19.12 1.10 40.59
N GLY A 460 19.98 2.11 40.78
CA GLY A 460 21.30 2.18 40.11
C GLY A 460 21.34 3.06 38.86
N PHE A 461 20.33 3.91 38.63
CA PHE A 461 20.30 4.82 37.48
C PHE A 461 21.22 6.00 37.73
N ALA A 462 22.05 6.37 36.75
CA ALA A 462 23.06 7.41 36.97
C ALA A 462 22.45 8.83 37.07
N ASN A 463 21.27 9.08 36.50
CA ASN A 463 20.54 10.34 36.61
C ASN A 463 19.01 10.16 36.48
N MET A 464 18.26 11.24 36.74
CA MET A 464 16.79 11.24 36.66
C MET A 464 16.24 10.92 35.27
N ASP A 465 16.92 11.33 34.19
CA ASP A 465 16.46 11.03 32.83
C ASP A 465 16.58 9.54 32.50
N LEU A 466 17.65 8.86 32.97
CA LEU A 466 17.76 7.41 32.85
C LEU A 466 16.68 6.67 33.67
N LEU A 467 16.36 7.15 34.87
CA LEU A 467 15.26 6.62 35.67
C LEU A 467 13.89 6.82 34.98
N GLN A 468 13.65 8.01 34.44
CA GLN A 468 12.43 8.35 33.69
C GLN A 468 12.28 7.48 32.44
N SER A 469 13.38 7.23 31.72
CA SER A 469 13.40 6.31 30.57
C SER A 469 12.94 4.90 30.96
N ALA A 470 13.42 4.39 32.10
CA ALA A 470 13.06 3.07 32.60
C ALA A 470 11.59 3.00 33.06
N GLN A 471 11.09 4.05 33.74
CA GLN A 471 9.68 4.18 34.12
C GLN A 471 8.75 4.12 32.90
N LEU A 472 9.01 4.93 31.88
CA LEU A 472 8.21 4.98 30.65
C LEU A 472 8.22 3.64 29.91
N ARG A 473 9.37 2.95 29.92
CA ARG A 473 9.50 1.62 29.31
C ARG A 473 8.67 0.57 30.06
N GLN A 474 8.68 0.61 31.39
CA GLN A 474 7.86 -0.30 32.20
C GLN A 474 6.36 -0.06 32.00
N GLU A 475 5.94 1.20 31.95
CA GLU A 475 4.56 1.58 31.64
C GLU A 475 4.13 1.07 30.26
N ALA A 476 5.00 1.22 29.25
CA ALA A 476 4.77 0.69 27.91
C ALA A 476 4.63 -0.85 27.87
N PHE A 477 5.35 -1.57 28.73
CA PHE A 477 5.20 -3.03 28.87
C PHE A 477 3.88 -3.40 29.55
N GLY A 478 3.45 -2.66 30.57
CA GLY A 478 2.19 -2.89 31.27
C GLY A 478 0.96 -2.82 30.37
N MET A 479 0.99 -1.98 29.33
CA MET A 479 -0.12 -1.84 28.36
C MET A 479 -0.38 -3.10 27.51
N VAL A 480 0.59 -4.02 27.38
CA VAL A 480 0.47 -5.21 26.50
C VAL A 480 -0.22 -6.39 27.20
N ALA A 481 -0.27 -6.41 28.54
CA ALA A 481 -0.78 -7.54 29.31
C ALA A 481 -2.26 -7.90 29.03
N GLY A 482 -3.06 -6.95 28.51
CA GLY A 482 -4.48 -7.16 28.17
C GLY A 482 -4.76 -7.66 26.74
N ALA A 483 -3.76 -7.75 25.87
CA ALA A 483 -3.97 -7.99 24.43
C ALA A 483 -4.42 -9.42 24.08
N GLN A 484 -4.04 -10.43 24.88
CA GLN A 484 -4.40 -11.83 24.63
C GLN A 484 -5.91 -12.09 24.82
N ASN A 485 -6.51 -11.53 25.87
CA ASN A 485 -7.95 -11.67 26.14
C ASN A 485 -8.80 -11.01 25.05
N ALA A 486 -8.40 -9.82 24.60
CA ALA A 486 -9.06 -9.11 23.50
C ALA A 486 -9.05 -9.92 22.20
N THR A 487 -7.95 -10.63 21.92
CA THR A 487 -7.81 -11.46 20.72
C THR A 487 -8.77 -12.66 20.75
N LEU A 488 -8.86 -13.35 21.90
CA LEU A 488 -9.78 -14.48 22.07
C LEU A 488 -11.26 -14.04 21.98
N GLU A 489 -11.60 -12.90 22.57
CA GLU A 489 -12.96 -12.35 22.49
C GLU A 489 -13.35 -12.03 21.04
N VAL A 490 -12.47 -11.36 20.29
CA VAL A 490 -12.71 -11.08 18.86
C VAL A 490 -12.88 -12.37 18.06
N ALA A 491 -12.05 -13.39 18.30
CA ALA A 491 -12.16 -14.67 17.60
C ALA A 491 -13.50 -15.38 17.86
N ALA A 492 -14.00 -15.33 19.11
CA ALA A 492 -15.30 -15.90 19.46
C ALA A 492 -16.46 -15.16 18.77
N LEU A 493 -16.43 -13.83 18.77
CA LEU A 493 -17.44 -12.99 18.09
C LEU A 493 -17.38 -13.17 16.56
N GLU A 494 -16.19 -13.30 15.99
CA GLU A 494 -16.01 -13.53 14.56
C GLU A 494 -16.59 -14.89 14.14
N LYS A 495 -16.40 -15.93 14.97
CA LYS A 495 -17.01 -17.24 14.72
C LYS A 495 -18.54 -17.16 14.67
N GLN A 496 -19.15 -16.38 15.57
CA GLN A 496 -20.61 -16.17 15.56
C GLN A 496 -21.05 -15.43 14.30
N TRP A 497 -20.33 -14.39 13.89
CA TRP A 497 -20.65 -13.65 12.67
C TRP A 497 -20.53 -14.52 11.42
N ARG A 498 -19.44 -15.28 11.29
CA ARG A 498 -19.22 -16.18 10.15
C ARG A 498 -20.28 -17.28 10.02
N ALA A 499 -21.01 -17.62 11.09
CA ALA A 499 -22.08 -18.61 11.02
C ALA A 499 -23.30 -18.12 10.20
N VAL A 500 -23.44 -16.80 10.00
CA VAL A 500 -24.55 -16.19 9.26
C VAL A 500 -24.12 -15.49 7.96
N GLU A 501 -22.85 -15.64 7.56
CA GLU A 501 -22.24 -15.05 6.36
C GLU A 501 -22.00 -16.10 5.27
#